data_AF-A0A737DTA9-F1
#
_entry.id   AF-A0A737DTA9-F1
#
_cell.length_a   1.000
_cell.length_b   1.000
_cell.length_c   1.000
_cell.angle_alpha   90.00
_cell.angle_beta   90.00
_cell.angle_gamma   90.00
#
_symmetry.space_group_name_H-M   'P 1'
#
loop_
_entity.id
_entity.type
_entity.pdbx_description
1 polymer ?
#
loop_
_entity_poly.entity_id
_entity_poly.type
_entity_poly.pdbx_seq_one_letter_code
_entity_poly.pdbx_strand_id
1 'polypeptide(L)'
;MKVTWNSDSYAQFLQPTFDIKPDLKITLLDDFTSLKQGMCPAVFGKDGPYTAPGAIVSSRVYHVHLLFTKQERTSSRNRFNCTSDRALVYSQHAHFQDVYSLLAIFPNNAHQFAKDPKIMADIAAYAAAFQALTNP
;
A
#
# COMPACT_ATOMS: atom_id res chain seq x y z
N MET A 1 -7.54 14.78 -6.13
CA MET A 1 -6.78 13.63 -5.63
C MET A 1 -6.08 12.92 -6.77
N LYS A 2 -4.84 12.48 -6.56
CA LYS A 2 -3.99 11.78 -7.54
C LYS A 2 -3.42 10.54 -6.87
N VAL A 3 -3.56 9.39 -7.53
CA VAL A 3 -3.02 8.10 -7.09
C VAL A 3 -2.28 7.51 -8.27
N THR A 4 -1.01 7.19 -8.09
CA THR A 4 -0.18 6.61 -9.15
C THR A 4 0.55 5.38 -8.66
N TRP A 5 0.85 4.48 -9.59
CA TRP A 5 1.87 3.47 -9.36
C TRP A 5 3.23 4.15 -9.32
N ASN A 6 4.05 3.83 -8.33
CA ASN A 6 5.43 4.28 -8.31
C ASN A 6 6.20 3.60 -9.46
N SER A 7 6.75 4.38 -10.38
CA SER A 7 7.47 3.86 -11.56
C SER A 7 8.71 3.07 -11.17
N ASP A 8 9.42 3.53 -10.15
CA ASP A 8 10.77 3.07 -9.81
C ASP A 8 10.72 1.75 -9.03
N SER A 9 9.65 1.55 -8.25
CA SER A 9 9.40 0.30 -7.54
C SER A 9 8.53 -0.68 -8.34
N TYR A 10 7.93 -0.26 -9.45
CA TYR A 10 6.88 -1.00 -10.16
C TYR A 10 7.29 -2.44 -10.52
N ALA A 11 8.40 -2.58 -11.24
CA ALA A 11 8.85 -3.86 -11.76
C ALA A 11 9.19 -4.85 -10.63
N GLN A 12 9.74 -4.35 -9.53
CA GLN A 12 10.19 -5.17 -8.41
C GLN A 12 9.04 -5.55 -7.47
N PHE A 13 8.14 -4.62 -7.17
CA PHE A 13 7.22 -4.75 -6.04
C PHE A 13 5.73 -4.72 -6.40
N LEU A 14 5.37 -4.35 -7.63
CA LEU A 14 3.97 -4.30 -8.07
C LEU A 14 3.70 -5.32 -9.18
N GLN A 15 4.52 -5.30 -10.22
CA GLN A 15 4.36 -6.14 -11.40
C GLN A 15 4.21 -7.64 -11.09
N PRO A 16 5.01 -8.26 -10.20
CA PRO A 16 4.91 -9.71 -9.95
C PRO A 16 3.53 -10.13 -9.45
N THR A 17 2.82 -9.27 -8.71
CA THR A 17 1.45 -9.56 -8.27
C THR A 17 0.45 -9.46 -9.42
N PHE A 18 0.62 -8.48 -10.31
CA PHE A 18 -0.28 -8.30 -11.45
C PHE A 18 -0.12 -9.36 -12.53
N ASP A 19 1.08 -9.92 -12.67
CA ASP A 19 1.31 -11.04 -13.59
C ASP A 19 0.52 -12.29 -13.16
N ILE A 20 0.32 -12.47 -11.85
CA ILE A 20 -0.49 -13.57 -11.26
C ILE A 20 -1.97 -13.19 -11.17
N LYS A 21 -2.26 -11.91 -10.85
CA LYS A 21 -3.59 -11.39 -10.57
C LYS A 21 -3.87 -10.11 -11.37
N PRO A 22 -4.06 -10.21 -12.70
CA PRO A 22 -4.19 -9.04 -13.57
C PRO A 22 -5.46 -8.23 -13.30
N ASP A 23 -6.53 -8.88 -12.83
CA ASP A 23 -7.79 -8.23 -12.45
C ASP A 23 -7.59 -7.20 -11.32
N LEU A 24 -6.65 -7.46 -10.41
CA LEU A 24 -6.32 -6.52 -9.35
C LEU A 24 -5.76 -5.21 -9.91
N LYS A 25 -4.96 -5.26 -10.97
CA LYS A 25 -4.41 -4.05 -11.61
C LYS A 25 -5.50 -3.14 -12.16
N ILE A 26 -6.60 -3.74 -12.65
CA ILE A 26 -7.70 -3.02 -13.31
C ILE A 26 -8.43 -2.14 -12.29
N THR A 27 -8.70 -2.64 -11.09
CA THR A 27 -9.58 -1.94 -10.13
C THR A 27 -8.85 -1.24 -9.00
N LEU A 28 -7.61 -1.65 -8.67
CA LEU A 28 -7.00 -1.27 -7.39
C LEU A 28 -6.73 0.25 -7.24
N LEU A 29 -6.47 0.99 -8.34
CA LEU A 29 -6.36 2.45 -8.29
C LEU A 29 -7.68 3.12 -7.91
N ASP A 30 -8.78 2.68 -8.51
CA ASP A 30 -10.11 3.22 -8.28
C ASP A 30 -10.64 2.83 -6.89
N ASP A 31 -10.38 1.59 -6.48
CA ASP A 31 -10.65 1.13 -5.13
C ASP A 31 -9.87 2.00 -4.14
N PHE A 32 -8.57 2.21 -4.34
CA PHE A 32 -7.75 3.01 -3.41
C PHE A 32 -8.21 4.47 -3.37
N THR A 33 -8.56 5.03 -4.52
CA THR A 33 -9.19 6.36 -4.64
C THR A 33 -10.45 6.43 -3.78
N SER A 34 -11.35 5.46 -3.93
CA SER A 34 -12.58 5.38 -3.15
C SER A 34 -12.30 5.27 -1.64
N LEU A 35 -11.29 4.47 -1.25
CA LEU A 35 -10.85 4.35 0.14
C LEU A 35 -10.45 5.71 0.73
N LYS A 36 -9.65 6.50 0.01
CA LYS A 36 -9.19 7.82 0.46
C LYS A 36 -10.28 8.89 0.44
N GLN A 37 -11.37 8.67 -0.30
CA GLN A 37 -12.58 9.49 -0.25
C GLN A 37 -13.55 9.08 0.87
N GLY A 38 -13.20 8.11 1.71
CA GLY A 38 -13.99 7.69 2.87
C GLY A 38 -14.92 6.50 2.60
N MET A 39 -14.88 5.91 1.40
CA MET A 39 -15.57 4.65 1.13
C MET A 39 -14.76 3.47 1.68
N CYS A 40 -15.38 2.30 1.80
CA CYS A 40 -14.70 1.09 2.25
C CYS A 40 -14.88 -0.06 1.24
N PRO A 41 -14.12 -0.06 0.12
CA PRO A 41 -14.13 -1.16 -0.84
C PRO A 41 -13.91 -2.51 -0.18
N ALA A 42 -14.56 -3.57 -0.70
CA ALA A 42 -14.49 -4.92 -0.12
C ALA A 42 -13.09 -5.55 -0.14
N VAL A 43 -12.20 -5.03 -1.00
CA VAL A 43 -10.82 -5.47 -1.15
C VAL A 43 -9.93 -4.98 0.01
N PHE A 44 -10.33 -3.95 0.75
CA PHE A 44 -9.52 -3.38 1.82
C PHE A 44 -9.99 -3.75 3.22
N GLY A 45 -9.01 -3.93 4.10
CA GLY A 45 -9.19 -4.08 5.53
C GLY A 45 -8.61 -2.91 6.30
N LYS A 46 -7.90 -3.22 7.38
CA LYS A 46 -7.19 -2.25 8.22
C LYS A 46 -6.19 -1.44 7.39
N ASP A 47 -6.23 -0.13 7.54
CA ASP A 47 -5.30 0.85 6.97
C ASP A 47 -4.55 1.52 8.13
N GLY A 48 -3.24 1.72 7.98
CA GLY A 48 -2.44 2.33 9.03
C GLY A 48 -1.01 2.65 8.64
N PRO A 49 -0.33 3.51 9.42
CA PRO A 49 1.07 3.82 9.21
C PRO A 49 1.94 2.63 9.56
N TYR A 50 3.07 2.50 8.87
CA TYR A 50 4.19 1.78 9.47
C TYR A 50 4.84 2.65 10.54
N THR A 51 5.23 2.03 11.66
CA THR A 51 5.82 2.73 12.81
C THR A 51 7.33 2.49 12.95
N ALA A 52 7.89 1.63 12.10
CA ALA A 52 9.32 1.32 12.02
C ALA A 52 9.65 0.70 10.66
N PRO A 53 10.92 0.74 10.20
CA PRO A 53 12.05 1.50 10.75
C PRO A 53 11.90 3.03 10.58
N GLY A 54 12.79 3.82 11.18
CA GLY A 54 12.69 5.29 11.17
C GLY A 54 12.57 5.92 9.78
N ALA A 55 13.28 5.38 8.78
CA ALA A 55 13.23 5.85 7.40
C ALA A 55 11.84 5.67 6.74
N ILE A 56 11.13 4.59 7.08
CA ILE A 56 9.77 4.31 6.63
C ILE A 56 8.79 5.31 7.24
N VAL A 57 8.97 5.64 8.53
CA VAL A 57 8.16 6.64 9.23
C VAL A 57 8.38 8.03 8.65
N SER A 58 9.65 8.45 8.48
CA SER A 58 9.98 9.77 7.93
C SER A 58 9.48 9.96 6.50
N SER A 59 9.45 8.88 5.71
CA SER A 59 8.93 8.90 4.33
C SER A 59 7.42 8.66 4.23
N ARG A 60 6.70 8.75 5.36
CA ARG A 60 5.23 8.67 5.43
C ARG A 60 4.68 7.43 4.72
N VAL A 61 5.25 6.27 5.02
CA VAL A 61 4.81 5.00 4.43
C VAL A 61 3.73 4.35 5.28
N TYR A 62 2.70 3.85 4.61
CA TYR A 62 1.51 3.24 5.17
C TYR A 62 1.26 1.90 4.50
N HIS A 63 0.33 1.14 5.05
CA HIS A 63 -0.19 -0.06 4.43
C HIS A 63 -1.70 -0.19 4.66
N VAL A 64 -2.35 -0.81 3.69
CA VAL A 64 -3.73 -1.29 3.83
C VAL A 64 -3.79 -2.77 3.51
N HIS A 65 -4.46 -3.55 4.37
CA HIS A 65 -4.61 -4.98 4.18
C HIS A 65 -5.48 -5.31 2.96
N LEU A 66 -5.09 -6.33 2.20
CA LEU A 66 -5.80 -6.82 1.01
C LEU A 66 -6.63 -8.08 1.33
N LEU A 67 -7.96 -7.96 1.31
CA LEU A 67 -8.92 -8.99 1.67
C LEU A 67 -9.49 -9.67 0.42
N PHE A 68 -8.90 -10.80 0.05
CA PHE A 68 -9.26 -11.55 -1.15
C PHE A 68 -10.28 -12.66 -0.88
N THR A 69 -10.41 -13.11 0.38
CA THR A 69 -11.37 -14.16 0.74
C THR A 69 -12.55 -13.61 1.54
N LYS A 70 -13.68 -14.33 1.50
CA LYS A 70 -14.85 -14.01 2.34
C LYS A 70 -14.53 -14.10 3.83
N GLN A 71 -13.68 -15.04 4.22
CA GLN A 71 -13.24 -15.22 5.60
C GLN A 71 -12.48 -13.98 6.11
N GLU A 72 -11.56 -13.44 5.32
CA GLU A 72 -10.82 -12.22 5.66
C GLU A 72 -11.74 -11.01 5.83
N ARG A 73 -12.71 -10.85 4.92
CA ARG A 73 -13.70 -9.76 4.97
C ARG A 73 -14.62 -9.80 6.18
N THR A 74 -14.74 -10.97 6.82
CA THR A 74 -15.61 -11.21 7.97
C THR A 74 -14.84 -11.53 9.26
N SER A 75 -13.51 -11.40 9.23
CA SER A 75 -12.62 -11.69 10.36
C SER A 75 -12.87 -10.81 11.60
N SER A 76 -13.47 -9.64 11.42
CA SER A 76 -13.86 -8.74 12.50
C SER A 76 -15.25 -8.14 12.26
N ARG A 77 -15.96 -7.81 13.34
CA ARG A 77 -17.22 -7.03 13.28
C ARG A 77 -16.99 -5.61 12.78
N ASN A 78 -15.80 -5.06 13.03
CA ASN A 78 -15.39 -3.77 12.49
C ASN A 78 -14.50 -4.01 11.26
N ARG A 79 -14.95 -3.60 10.07
CA ARG A 79 -14.20 -3.79 8.81
C ARG A 79 -12.82 -3.12 8.83
N PHE A 80 -12.67 -2.02 9.57
CA PHE A 80 -11.38 -1.34 9.75
C PHE A 80 -10.38 -2.14 10.61
N ASN A 81 -10.83 -3.24 11.23
CA ASN A 81 -9.99 -4.16 11.99
C ASN A 81 -9.77 -5.50 11.26
N CYS A 82 -10.33 -5.69 10.06
CA CYS A 82 -10.07 -6.89 9.27
C CYS A 82 -8.63 -6.88 8.78
N THR A 83 -7.90 -7.97 9.04
CA THR A 83 -6.52 -8.13 8.62
C THR A 83 -6.40 -9.34 7.70
N SER A 84 -5.33 -9.34 6.90
CA SER A 84 -4.89 -10.47 6.10
C SER A 84 -3.37 -10.47 6.05
N ASP A 85 -2.76 -11.54 5.56
CA ASP A 85 -1.31 -11.59 5.41
C ASP A 85 -0.84 -11.07 4.04
N ARG A 86 -1.57 -10.07 3.51
CA ARG A 86 -1.29 -9.35 2.26
C ARG A 86 -1.56 -7.87 2.47
N ALA A 87 -0.76 -7.02 1.85
CA ALA A 87 -0.89 -5.58 2.02
C ALA A 87 -0.52 -4.80 0.77
N LEU A 88 -1.25 -3.72 0.52
CA LEU A 88 -0.82 -2.66 -0.39
C LEU A 88 -0.06 -1.62 0.42
N VAL A 89 1.19 -1.36 0.04
CA VAL A 89 2.08 -0.38 0.67
C VAL A 89 2.08 0.88 -0.17
N TYR A 90 1.95 2.04 0.48
CA TYR A 90 1.87 3.32 -0.20
C TYR A 90 2.54 4.43 0.61
N SER A 91 2.86 5.55 -0.05
CA SER A 91 3.27 6.79 0.60
C SER A 91 2.30 7.92 0.25
N GLN A 92 2.00 8.77 1.23
CA GLN A 92 1.23 10.00 1.04
C GLN A 92 2.19 11.19 1.07
N HIS A 93 2.11 12.07 0.07
CA HIS A 93 3.00 13.22 -0.02
C HIS A 93 2.80 14.20 1.15
N ALA A 94 3.89 14.71 1.73
CA ALA A 94 3.85 15.57 2.90
C ALA A 94 3.17 16.93 2.62
N HIS A 95 3.49 17.54 1.48
CA HIS A 95 2.97 18.86 1.08
C HIS A 95 1.68 18.81 0.26
N PHE A 96 1.38 17.67 -0.37
CA PHE A 96 0.21 17.51 -1.23
C PHE A 96 -0.61 16.32 -0.72
N GLN A 97 -1.47 16.60 0.27
CA GLN A 97 -2.12 15.54 1.07
C GLN A 97 -3.03 14.61 0.25
N ASP A 98 -3.53 15.07 -0.89
CA ASP A 98 -4.37 14.27 -1.81
C ASP A 98 -3.54 13.56 -2.90
N VAL A 99 -2.22 13.45 -2.73
CA VAL A 99 -1.31 12.81 -3.68
C VAL A 99 -0.66 11.59 -3.05
N TYR A 100 -0.83 10.44 -3.70
CA TYR A 100 -0.42 9.14 -3.19
C TYR A 100 0.39 8.37 -4.23
N SER A 101 1.43 7.68 -3.77
CA SER A 101 2.23 6.76 -4.57
C SER A 101 2.07 5.34 -4.02
N LEU A 102 1.58 4.42 -4.83
CA LEU A 102 1.49 3.00 -4.51
C LEU A 102 2.86 2.35 -4.78
N LEU A 103 3.50 1.86 -3.72
CA LEU A 103 4.91 1.45 -3.74
C LEU A 103 5.09 -0.05 -3.94
N ALA A 104 4.27 -0.86 -3.28
CA ALA A 104 4.41 -2.31 -3.30
C ALA A 104 3.10 -3.03 -3.01
N ILE A 105 2.98 -4.25 -3.52
CA ILE A 105 2.03 -5.23 -3.01
C ILE A 105 2.83 -6.33 -2.34
N PHE A 106 2.69 -6.44 -1.03
CA PHE A 106 3.22 -7.57 -0.29
C PHE A 106 2.25 -8.75 -0.45
N PRO A 107 2.71 -9.86 -1.06
CA PRO A 107 1.89 -11.05 -1.27
C PRO A 107 1.72 -11.79 0.07
N ASN A 108 1.32 -13.07 0.03
CA ASN A 108 1.26 -13.90 1.24
C ASN A 108 2.59 -13.80 2.01
N ASN A 109 2.55 -13.72 3.34
CA ASN A 109 3.65 -13.37 4.24
C ASN A 109 4.01 -11.88 4.31
N ALA A 110 3.06 -10.95 4.13
CA ALA A 110 3.31 -9.52 4.23
C ALA A 110 4.04 -9.09 5.51
N HIS A 111 3.81 -9.79 6.63
CA HIS A 111 4.53 -9.54 7.87
C HIS A 111 6.02 -9.89 7.80
N GLN A 112 6.43 -10.88 7.00
CA GLN A 112 7.83 -11.22 6.78
C GLN A 112 8.51 -10.15 5.92
N PHE A 113 7.85 -9.69 4.85
CA PHE A 113 8.35 -8.57 4.03
C PHE A 113 8.58 -7.31 4.87
N ALA A 114 7.63 -7.00 5.77
CA ALA A 114 7.75 -5.85 6.67
C ALA A 114 8.85 -5.98 7.75
N LYS A 115 9.38 -7.19 7.97
CA LYS A 115 10.49 -7.46 8.89
C LYS A 115 11.84 -7.54 8.17
N ASP A 116 11.85 -7.66 6.84
CA ASP A 116 13.07 -7.71 6.07
C ASP A 116 13.68 -6.30 5.98
N PRO A 117 14.88 -6.09 6.55
CA PRO A 117 15.48 -4.75 6.60
C PRO A 117 15.86 -4.23 5.22
N LYS A 118 16.20 -5.11 4.27
CA LYS A 118 16.56 -4.71 2.91
C LYS A 118 15.31 -4.25 2.16
N ILE A 119 14.24 -5.02 2.23
CA ILE A 119 12.97 -4.66 1.59
C ILE A 119 12.45 -3.33 2.14
N MET A 120 12.46 -3.15 3.46
CA MET A 120 11.99 -1.92 4.07
C MET A 120 12.92 -0.73 3.77
N ALA A 121 14.22 -0.95 3.61
CA ALA A 121 15.14 0.10 3.15
C ALA A 121 14.86 0.52 1.70
N ASP A 122 14.65 -0.44 0.79
CA ASP A 122 14.31 -0.17 -0.61
C ASP A 122 12.99 0.63 -0.70
N ILE A 123 11.95 0.18 0.01
CA ILE A 123 10.65 0.89 0.07
C ILE A 123 10.82 2.30 0.64
N ALA A 124 11.63 2.48 1.69
CA ALA A 124 11.89 3.80 2.24
C ALA A 124 12.59 4.73 1.25
N ALA A 125 13.50 4.20 0.43
CA ALA A 125 14.21 4.96 -0.61
C ALA A 125 13.25 5.44 -1.71
N TYR A 126 12.40 4.55 -2.24
CA TYR A 126 11.37 4.94 -3.23
C TYR A 126 10.38 5.97 -2.66
N ALA A 127 9.96 5.77 -1.41
CA ALA A 127 9.10 6.73 -0.73
C ALA A 127 9.80 8.09 -0.53
N ALA A 128 11.07 8.10 -0.12
CA ALA A 128 11.84 9.34 0.05
C ALA A 128 12.00 10.10 -1.27
N ALA A 129 12.28 9.40 -2.37
CA ALA A 129 12.34 9.99 -3.70
C ALA A 129 10.98 10.62 -4.09
N PHE A 130 9.87 9.94 -3.81
CA PHE A 130 8.53 10.49 -4.00
C PHE A 130 8.27 11.75 -3.16
N GLN A 131 8.72 11.79 -1.90
CA GLN A 131 8.59 12.98 -1.04
C GLN A 131 9.42 14.18 -1.52
N ALA A 132 10.47 13.95 -2.32
CA ALA A 132 11.32 15.01 -2.86
C ALA A 132 10.75 15.66 -4.13
N LEU A 133 9.64 15.14 -4.68
CA LEU A 133 9.03 15.69 -5.89
C LEU A 133 8.39 17.05 -5.61
N THR A 134 8.74 18.03 -6.45
CA THR A 134 8.15 19.38 -6.39
C THR A 134 6.81 19.47 -7.12
N ASN A 135 6.55 18.52 -8.03
CA ASN A 135 5.28 18.37 -8.75
C ASN A 135 4.89 16.88 -8.84
N PRO A 136 4.48 16.27 -7.71
CA PRO A 136 4.22 14.84 -7.58
C PRO A 136 2.96 14.36 -8.32
#